data_AF-A0A2P5DI79-F1
#
_entry.id   AF-A0A2P5DI79-F1
#
_cell.length_a   1.000
_cell.length_b   1.000
_cell.length_c   1.000
_cell.angle_alpha   90.00
_cell.angle_beta   90.00
_cell.angle_gamma   90.00
#
_symmetry.space_group_name_H-M   'P 1'
#
loop_
_entity.id
_entity.type
_entity.pdbx_description
1 polymer ?
#
loop_
_entity_poly.entity_id
_entity_poly.type
_entity_poly.pdbx_seq_one_letter_code
_entity_poly.pdbx_strand_id
1 'polypeptide(L)'
;LFNQCVRAYLQTDFEYFIRNISEYLRKAGLERWARSHFVTKRFNIMTSNISESLNSTLRYAKELSITSMLEHIRQMLQNWFHDPRIAAAYTKTKLTTWAEAELRDQRHVA
;
A
#
# COMPACT_ATOMS: atom_id res chain seq x y z
N LEU A 1 10.87 -3.99 -16.61
CA LEU A 1 11.67 -5.12 -16.05
C LEU A 1 11.60 -5.20 -14.53
N PHE A 2 12.18 -4.28 -13.75
CA PHE A 2 12.07 -4.33 -12.26
C PHE A 2 10.63 -4.37 -11.74
N ASN A 3 9.79 -3.43 -12.18
CA ASN A 3 8.36 -3.42 -11.79
C ASN A 3 7.60 -4.68 -12.19
N GLN A 4 7.99 -5.34 -13.27
CA GLN A 4 7.39 -6.61 -13.71
C GLN A 4 7.85 -7.75 -12.79
N CYS A 5 9.14 -7.82 -12.44
CA CYS A 5 9.66 -8.78 -11.47
C CYS A 5 9.01 -8.62 -10.09
N VAL A 6 8.92 -7.38 -9.59
CA VAL A 6 8.33 -7.07 -8.27
C VAL A 6 6.85 -7.47 -8.20
N ARG A 7 6.13 -7.43 -9.33
CA ARG A 7 4.69 -7.70 -9.43
C ARG A 7 4.34 -9.14 -9.83
N ALA A 8 5.32 -9.94 -10.25
CA ALA A 8 5.09 -11.33 -10.62
C ALA A 8 4.66 -12.14 -9.38
N TYR A 9 3.51 -12.80 -9.49
CA TYR A 9 2.97 -13.66 -8.45
C TYR A 9 3.43 -15.10 -8.61
N LEU A 10 3.51 -15.58 -9.86
CA LEU A 10 4.00 -16.92 -10.18
C LEU A 10 5.53 -16.89 -10.29
N GLN A 11 6.15 -17.93 -9.77
CA GLN A 11 7.61 -18.10 -9.85
C GLN A 11 8.09 -18.20 -11.31
N THR A 12 7.29 -18.83 -12.18
CA THR A 12 7.56 -18.93 -13.61
C THR A 12 7.59 -17.57 -14.32
N ASP A 13 6.66 -16.67 -13.99
CA ASP A 13 6.63 -15.32 -14.55
C ASP A 13 7.82 -14.50 -14.04
N PHE A 14 8.16 -14.67 -12.76
CA PHE A 14 9.32 -14.03 -12.17
C PHE A 14 10.63 -14.47 -12.84
N GLU A 15 10.80 -15.76 -13.09
CA GLU A 15 11.96 -16.35 -13.77
C GLU A 15 12.15 -15.81 -15.19
N TYR A 16 11.07 -15.51 -15.90
CA TYR A 16 11.15 -14.87 -17.21
C TYR A 16 11.74 -13.45 -17.10
N PHE A 17 11.26 -12.63 -16.16
CA PHE A 17 11.68 -11.24 -16.03
C PHE A 17 13.03 -11.06 -15.35
N ILE A 18 13.41 -11.95 -14.41
CA ILE A 18 14.64 -11.82 -13.62
C ILE A 18 15.90 -11.97 -14.46
N ARG A 19 15.82 -12.62 -15.63
CA ARG A 19 16.96 -12.82 -16.56
C ARG A 19 17.59 -11.51 -17.00
N ASN A 20 16.79 -10.44 -17.10
CA ASN A 20 17.21 -9.11 -17.54
C ASN A 20 17.28 -8.08 -16.39
N ILE A 21 17.30 -8.52 -15.13
CA ILE A 21 17.51 -7.63 -13.97
C ILE A 21 19.00 -7.38 -13.74
N SER A 22 19.35 -6.23 -13.18
CA SER A 22 20.72 -5.92 -12.77
C SER A 22 21.23 -6.81 -11.62
N GLU A 23 22.52 -7.13 -11.65
CA GLU A 23 23.16 -7.99 -10.65
C GLU A 23 23.08 -7.40 -9.23
N TYR A 24 23.05 -6.07 -9.08
CA TYR A 24 22.90 -5.41 -7.78
C TYR A 24 21.58 -5.79 -7.09
N LEU A 25 20.48 -5.96 -7.84
CA LEU A 25 19.18 -6.35 -7.29
C LEU A 25 19.17 -7.82 -6.88
N ARG A 26 19.91 -8.68 -7.57
CA ARG A 26 20.11 -10.07 -7.15
C ARG A 26 20.88 -10.14 -5.84
N LYS A 27 21.93 -9.31 -5.68
CA LYS A 27 22.73 -9.22 -4.45
C LYS A 27 21.95 -8.65 -3.26
N ALA A 28 20.93 -7.83 -3.50
CA ALA A 28 20.09 -7.27 -2.44
C ALA A 28 19.21 -8.32 -1.71
N GLY A 29 19.11 -9.55 -2.22
CA GLY A 29 18.26 -10.61 -1.68
C GLY A 29 16.83 -10.53 -2.23
N LEU A 30 16.39 -11.58 -2.93
CA LEU A 30 15.10 -11.61 -3.64
C LEU A 30 13.93 -11.51 -2.66
N GLU A 31 14.06 -12.11 -1.49
CA GLU A 31 13.10 -12.06 -0.39
C GLU A 31 12.83 -10.64 0.11
N ARG A 32 13.70 -9.67 -0.18
CA ARG A 32 13.50 -8.28 0.25
C ARG A 32 12.60 -7.48 -0.68
N TRP A 33 12.50 -7.86 -1.96
CA TRP A 33 11.85 -7.02 -2.98
C TRP A 33 10.97 -7.78 -3.99
N ALA A 34 11.20 -9.07 -4.21
CA ALA A 34 10.42 -9.91 -5.11
C ALA A 34 9.25 -10.57 -4.36
N ARG A 35 8.02 -10.37 -4.85
CA ARG A 35 6.82 -10.92 -4.21
C ARG A 35 6.76 -12.44 -4.24
N SER A 36 7.20 -13.08 -5.33
CA SER A 36 7.24 -14.54 -5.48
C SER A 36 8.22 -15.23 -4.52
N HIS A 37 9.24 -14.51 -4.04
CA HIS A 37 10.27 -15.04 -3.14
C HIS A 37 10.10 -14.58 -1.67
N PHE A 38 8.97 -13.96 -1.35
CA PHE A 38 8.68 -13.57 0.02
C PHE A 38 8.36 -14.83 0.85
N VAL A 39 9.15 -15.11 1.88
CA VAL A 39 9.05 -16.34 2.70
C VAL A 39 7.72 -16.42 3.46
N THR A 40 7.14 -15.26 3.78
CA THR A 40 5.84 -15.14 4.47
C THR A 40 4.71 -14.86 3.49
N LYS A 41 3.50 -15.42 3.68
CA LYS A 41 2.34 -15.07 2.84
C LYS A 41 1.89 -13.63 3.09
N ARG A 42 2.45 -12.67 2.34
CA ARG A 42 2.10 -11.24 2.42
C ARG A 42 0.67 -10.89 1.98
N PHE A 43 -0.11 -11.90 1.57
CA PHE A 43 -1.49 -11.76 1.08
C PHE A 43 -2.51 -12.65 1.79
N ASN A 44 -2.10 -13.48 2.75
CA ASN A 44 -3.05 -14.14 3.67
C ASN A 44 -3.38 -13.26 4.88
N ILE A 45 -3.02 -11.99 4.79
CA ILE A 45 -3.29 -10.98 5.78
C ILE A 45 -4.70 -10.47 5.50
N MET A 46 -5.70 -11.26 5.89
CA MET A 46 -6.76 -10.66 6.71
C MET A 46 -6.03 -10.14 7.94
N THR A 47 -5.43 -8.94 7.86
CA THR A 47 -4.94 -8.28 9.06
C THR A 47 -6.21 -8.05 9.85
N SER A 48 -6.36 -8.69 11.00
CA SER A 48 -7.44 -8.35 11.92
C SER A 48 -7.49 -6.83 12.11
N ASN A 49 -6.36 -6.14 12.00
CA ASN A 49 -6.23 -4.69 11.98
C ASN A 49 -7.19 -3.95 11.02
N ILE A 50 -7.50 -4.44 9.81
CA ILE A 50 -8.49 -3.79 8.95
C ILE A 50 -9.90 -3.97 9.53
N SER A 51 -10.25 -5.21 9.91
CA SER A 51 -11.55 -5.48 10.54
C SER A 51 -11.71 -4.81 11.91
N GLU A 52 -10.65 -4.69 12.70
CA GLU A 52 -10.59 -4.03 14.00
C GLU A 52 -10.68 -2.53 13.84
N SER A 53 -9.92 -1.94 12.89
CA SER A 53 -10.02 -0.52 12.57
C SER A 53 -11.43 -0.19 12.08
N LEU A 54 -12.01 -1.00 11.19
CA LEU A 54 -13.39 -0.79 10.74
C LEU A 54 -14.40 -0.96 11.88
N ASN A 55 -14.25 -1.98 12.73
CA ASN A 55 -15.12 -2.17 13.89
C ASN A 55 -15.02 -1.01 14.90
N SER A 56 -13.81 -0.45 15.09
CA SER A 56 -13.58 0.71 15.95
C SER A 56 -14.22 1.96 15.36
N THR A 57 -13.97 2.25 14.08
CA THR A 57 -14.53 3.41 13.38
C THR A 57 -16.06 3.33 13.30
N LEU A 58 -16.62 2.15 13.08
CA LEU A 58 -18.06 1.93 12.94
C LEU A 58 -18.77 1.63 14.26
N ARG A 59 -18.10 1.74 15.41
CA ARG A 59 -18.65 1.36 16.73
C ARG A 59 -20.01 2.01 16.99
N TYR A 60 -20.15 3.30 16.73
CA TYR A 60 -21.40 4.04 16.92
C TYR A 60 -22.39 3.82 15.76
N ALA A 61 -21.89 3.62 14.54
CA ALA A 61 -22.75 3.36 13.38
C ALA A 61 -23.53 2.04 13.50
N LYS A 62 -22.98 1.07 14.27
CA LYS A 62 -23.65 -0.22 14.55
C LYS A 62 -24.90 -0.10 15.41
N GLU A 63 -25.03 0.98 16.19
CA GLU A 63 -26.21 1.25 17.03
C GLU A 63 -27.33 1.96 16.26
N LEU A 64 -27.06 2.37 15.01
CA LEU A 64 -28.03 3.00 14.13
C LEU A 64 -28.90 1.97 13.41
N SER A 65 -29.98 2.43 12.79
CA SER A 65 -30.74 1.62 11.84
C SER A 65 -29.84 1.15 10.69
N ILE A 66 -30.19 0.02 10.07
CA ILE A 66 -29.41 -0.56 8.95
C ILE A 66 -29.19 0.48 7.83
N THR A 67 -30.22 1.28 7.52
CA THR A 67 -30.13 2.32 6.50
C THR A 67 -29.14 3.43 6.88
N SER A 68 -29.18 3.90 8.12
CA SER A 68 -28.24 4.91 8.63
C SER A 68 -26.80 4.38 8.73
N MET A 69 -26.62 3.12 9.10
CA MET A 69 -25.30 2.46 9.14
C MET A 69 -24.67 2.38 7.74
N LEU A 70 -25.45 1.96 6.74
CA LEU A 70 -24.98 1.89 5.35
C LEU A 70 -24.61 3.27 4.80
N GLU A 71 -25.41 4.28 5.11
CA GLU A 71 -25.14 5.65 4.70
C GLU A 71 -23.85 6.19 5.34
N HIS A 72 -23.61 5.88 6.62
CA HIS A 72 -22.37 6.23 7.30
C HIS A 72 -21.14 5.54 6.67
N ILE A 73 -21.22 4.23 6.37
CA ILE A 73 -20.15 3.50 5.70
C ILE A 73 -19.86 4.09 4.31
N ARG A 74 -20.92 4.42 3.56
CA ARG A 74 -20.81 5.05 2.23
C ARG A 74 -20.06 6.38 2.32
N GLN A 75 -20.45 7.27 3.24
CA GLN A 75 -19.79 8.57 3.44
C GLN A 75 -18.33 8.40 3.86
N MET A 76 -18.05 7.50 4.81
CA MET A 76 -16.69 7.20 5.27
C MET A 76 -15.79 6.78 4.10
N LEU A 77 -16.24 5.81 3.29
CA LEU A 77 -15.45 5.33 2.14
C LEU A 77 -15.27 6.43 1.08
N GLN A 78 -16.30 7.23 0.82
CA GLN A 78 -16.18 8.34 -0.12
C GLN A 78 -15.13 9.35 0.32
N ASN A 79 -15.14 9.77 1.58
CA ASN A 79 -14.15 10.71 2.11
C ASN A 79 -12.74 10.11 2.08
N TRP A 80 -12.61 8.85 2.50
CA TRP A 80 -11.32 8.13 2.48
C TRP A 80 -10.67 8.15 1.10
N PHE A 81 -11.44 7.95 0.03
CA PHE A 81 -10.90 8.00 -1.33
C PHE A 81 -10.86 9.39 -1.95
N HIS A 82 -11.68 10.33 -1.48
CA HIS A 82 -11.75 11.69 -1.99
C HIS A 82 -10.53 12.51 -1.57
N ASP A 83 -10.26 12.59 -0.27
CA ASP A 83 -9.24 13.51 0.27
C ASP A 83 -7.84 13.23 -0.29
N PRO A 84 -7.36 11.97 -0.38
CA PRO A 84 -6.06 11.68 -0.96
C PRO A 84 -5.98 12.00 -2.45
N ARG A 85 -7.08 11.83 -3.20
CA ARG A 85 -7.13 12.16 -4.63
C ARG A 85 -7.03 13.66 -4.84
N ILE A 86 -7.74 14.44 -4.03
CA ILE A 86 -7.69 15.90 -4.06
C ILE A 86 -6.29 16.38 -3.68
N ALA A 87 -5.71 15.86 -2.59
CA ALA A 87 -4.34 16.18 -2.19
C ALA A 87 -3.33 15.88 -3.30
N ALA A 88 -3.45 14.71 -3.97
CA ALA A 88 -2.58 14.36 -5.09
C ALA A 88 -2.76 15.30 -6.30
N ALA A 89 -3.99 15.71 -6.61
CA ALA A 89 -4.26 16.65 -7.71
C ALA A 89 -3.64 18.04 -7.46
N TYR A 90 -3.59 18.49 -6.21
CA TYR A 90 -2.94 19.75 -5.83
C TYR A 90 -1.43 19.62 -5.60
N THR A 91 -0.89 18.40 -5.56
CA THR A 91 0.55 18.17 -5.37
C THR A 91 1.28 18.49 -6.67
N LYS A 92 2.16 19.51 -6.62
CA LYS A 92 2.97 19.95 -7.77
C LYS A 92 4.24 19.15 -7.96
N THR A 93 4.60 18.37 -6.95
CA THR A 93 5.85 17.62 -6.89
C THR A 93 5.60 16.14 -7.20
N LYS A 94 6.66 15.41 -7.55
CA LYS A 94 6.55 13.99 -7.93
C LYS A 94 6.28 13.06 -6.74
N LEU A 95 6.48 13.57 -5.53
CA LEU A 95 6.40 12.81 -4.28
C LEU A 95 5.27 13.36 -3.41
N THR A 96 4.70 12.51 -2.57
CA THR A 96 3.75 12.96 -1.54
C THR A 96 4.45 13.91 -0.56
N THR A 97 3.72 14.90 -0.05
CA THR A 97 4.23 15.86 0.95
C THR A 97 4.95 15.21 2.14
N TRP A 98 4.44 14.08 2.65
CA TRP A 98 5.12 13.31 3.70
C TRP A 98 6.51 12.82 3.27
N ALA A 99 6.61 12.19 2.10
CA ALA A 99 7.87 11.68 1.56
C ALA A 99 8.87 12.81 1.26
N GLU A 100 8.39 13.99 0.85
CA GLU A 100 9.25 15.17 0.68
C GLU A 100 9.76 15.72 2.00
N ALA A 101 8.93 15.76 3.04
CA ALA A 101 9.32 16.19 4.37
C ALA A 101 10.38 15.26 4.95
N GLU A 102 10.18 13.94 4.83
CA GLU A 102 11.13 12.92 5.28
C GLU A 102 12.49 13.05 4.56
N LEU A 103 12.48 13.24 3.23
CA LEU A 103 13.71 13.43 2.47
C LEU A 103 14.43 14.74 2.82
N ARG A 104 13.69 15.79 3.18
CA ARG A 104 14.30 17.04 3.66
C ARG A 104 14.96 16.85 5.02
N ASP A 105 14.29 16.18 5.94
CA ASP A 105 14.80 15.91 7.28
C ASP A 105 16.11 15.11 7.23
N GLN A 106 16.14 14.03 6.45
CA GLN A 106 17.35 13.23 6.23
C GLN A 106 18.50 14.01 5.56
N ARG A 107 18.19 15.04 4.77
CA ARG A 107 19.19 15.89 4.11
C ARG A 107 19.77 16.98 5.02
N HIS A 108 19.11 17.28 6.15
CA HIS A 108 19.62 18.20 7.17
C HIS A 108 20.47 17.50 8.24
N VAL A 109 20.39 16.16 8.31
CA VAL A 109 21.15 15.32 9.27
C VAL A 109 22.48 14.82 8.67
N ALA A 110 22.71 15.00 7.36
CA ALA A 110 23.93 14.65 6.64
C ALA A 110 24.76 15.88 6.27
#